data_AF-A0AAN5CAK1-F1
#
_entry.id   AF-A0AAN5CAK1-F1
#
_cell.length_a   1.000
_cell.length_b   1.000
_cell.length_c   1.000
_cell.angle_alpha   90.00
_cell.angle_beta   90.00
_cell.angle_gamma   90.00
#
_symmetry.space_group_name_H-M   'P 1'
#
loop_
_entity.id
_entity.type
_entity.pdbx_description
1 polymer ?
#
loop_
_entity_poly.entity_id
_entity_poly.type
_entity_poly.pdbx_seq_one_letter_code
_entity_poly.pdbx_strand_id
1 'polypeptide(L)'
;ERKKKKKDEALPFPFSSSSSSLVFISSHSDLFNFRMKECDLFSSSPLRKTPTFFTVILLILAWLANEVALASIHERVPRESPPLPDLFFDFFPEIEGSIRIAEYSMLILLSNALMVIFLHRHRWHVTRRVFFCVSLSYFFRAFAISIFQPPVPSSLTYCAPKQNGGSTIVWNRVLNMFWAAGIEQLRPRELCGDLIVSGHTLTIFISLQSFQQYAPKKLQCLSLLYSILAYIALLAILLNRKHYSIDVVFGYLVATRVWTEYHSCVISYHDGNLSRNPLSSFLWTRVIPYLEKDVPPPHHFSNQLECPSDCLPSMGRYREKK
;
A
#
# COMPACT_ATOMS: atom_id res chain seq x y z
N GLU A 1 56.49 -3.24 58.23
CA GLU A 1 55.91 -2.40 59.31
C GLU A 1 55.10 -1.24 58.72
N ARG A 2 53.93 -0.96 59.34
CA ARG A 2 53.15 0.31 59.48
C ARG A 2 53.44 1.48 58.52
N LYS A 3 52.50 2.32 58.05
CA LYS A 3 51.04 2.52 58.16
C LYS A 3 50.69 3.71 57.22
N LYS A 4 49.53 3.65 56.54
CA LYS A 4 48.56 4.70 56.16
C LYS A 4 49.01 6.19 56.15
N LYS A 5 48.69 6.92 55.06
CA LYS A 5 47.59 7.91 55.03
C LYS A 5 47.19 8.35 53.61
N LYS A 6 45.87 8.35 53.39
CA LYS A 6 45.12 8.87 52.24
C LYS A 6 44.94 10.38 52.39
N LYS A 7 45.09 11.16 51.32
CA LYS A 7 44.41 12.45 51.15
C LYS A 7 44.35 12.81 49.66
N ASP A 8 43.11 12.97 49.21
CA ASP A 8 42.71 13.54 47.93
C ASP A 8 43.10 15.02 47.86
N GLU A 9 43.66 15.48 46.74
CA GLU A 9 43.54 16.87 46.28
C GLU A 9 44.11 17.02 44.86
N ALA A 10 43.28 17.60 43.99
CA ALA A 10 43.48 17.81 42.57
C ALA A 10 44.46 18.96 42.29
N LEU A 11 45.27 18.82 41.24
CA LEU A 11 46.16 19.86 40.69
C LEU A 11 46.34 19.61 39.17
N PRO A 12 46.76 20.61 38.37
CA PRO A 12 45.96 21.16 37.29
C PRO A 12 46.52 20.86 35.89
N PHE A 13 45.66 20.87 34.89
CA PHE A 13 46.06 20.87 33.48
C PHE A 13 46.15 22.33 32.97
N PRO A 14 47.19 22.68 32.19
CA PRO A 14 47.41 24.05 31.76
C PRO A 14 46.49 24.42 30.59
N PHE A 15 46.07 25.67 30.62
CA PHE A 15 45.48 26.42 29.51
C PHE A 15 46.34 26.31 28.25
N SER A 16 45.73 25.91 27.13
CA SER A 16 46.07 26.50 25.83
C SER A 16 44.77 26.86 25.11
N SER A 17 44.74 28.13 24.71
CA SER A 17 43.66 28.82 24.03
C SER A 17 43.49 28.30 22.60
N SER A 18 42.28 27.83 22.26
CA SER A 18 41.80 27.86 20.88
C SER A 18 40.30 28.08 20.88
N SER A 19 39.93 29.29 20.45
CA SER A 19 38.62 29.79 20.06
C SER A 19 37.65 28.70 19.60
N SER A 20 36.63 28.43 20.41
CA SER A 20 35.43 27.72 19.97
C SER A 20 34.26 28.68 20.19
N SER A 21 33.88 29.38 19.12
CA SER A 21 32.67 30.16 19.06
C SER A 21 31.49 29.23 19.31
N LEU A 22 30.94 29.30 20.52
CA LEU A 22 29.60 28.83 20.86
C LEU A 22 28.61 29.57 19.96
N VAL A 23 28.24 28.96 18.84
CA VAL A 23 27.11 29.42 18.03
C VAL A 23 25.85 29.10 18.82
N PHE A 24 25.42 30.07 19.63
CA PHE A 24 24.05 30.12 20.14
C PHE A 24 23.10 30.14 18.94
N ILE A 25 22.35 29.05 18.74
CA ILE A 25 21.22 29.03 17.80
C ILE A 25 20.13 29.91 18.41
N SER A 26 20.16 31.19 18.07
CA SER A 26 19.19 32.19 18.50
C SER A 26 18.67 32.93 17.29
N SER A 27 17.67 32.36 16.61
CA SER A 27 16.53 33.11 16.06
C SER A 27 15.60 32.18 15.26
N HIS A 28 14.29 32.39 15.41
CA HIS A 28 13.26 31.81 14.54
C HIS A 28 13.52 32.11 13.05
N SER A 29 14.21 33.21 12.73
CA SER A 29 14.57 33.61 11.36
C SER A 29 15.62 32.71 10.71
N ASP A 30 16.56 32.15 11.48
CA ASP A 30 17.64 31.33 10.94
C ASP A 30 17.20 29.89 10.68
N LEU A 31 16.34 29.35 11.56
CA LEU A 31 15.63 28.09 11.31
C LEU A 31 14.70 28.22 10.10
N PHE A 32 14.02 29.37 9.96
CA PHE A 32 13.16 29.66 8.82
C PHE A 32 13.96 29.78 7.52
N ASN A 33 15.09 30.50 7.51
CA ASN A 33 15.98 30.62 6.35
C ASN A 33 16.63 29.28 5.99
N PHE A 34 17.05 28.47 6.97
CA PHE A 34 17.56 27.12 6.73
C PHE A 34 16.50 26.23 6.07
N ARG A 35 15.28 26.24 6.62
CA ARG A 35 14.14 25.46 6.09
C ARG A 35 13.71 25.94 4.69
N MET A 36 13.74 27.25 4.41
CA MET A 36 13.51 27.78 3.06
C MET A 36 14.59 27.34 2.07
N LYS A 37 15.86 27.37 2.48
CA LYS A 37 17.00 26.94 1.64
C LYS A 37 16.93 25.44 1.32
N GLU A 38 16.45 24.64 2.27
CA GLU A 38 16.17 23.21 2.11
C GLU A 38 14.97 22.97 1.17
N CYS A 39 13.93 23.81 1.25
CA CYS A 39 12.80 23.80 0.33
C CYS A 39 13.16 24.19 -1.11
N ASP A 40 14.01 25.20 -1.30
CA ASP A 40 14.50 25.61 -2.63
C ASP A 40 15.41 24.53 -3.24
N LEU A 41 16.20 23.85 -2.40
CA LEU A 41 17.00 22.70 -2.82
C LEU A 41 16.12 21.53 -3.26
N PHE A 42 15.05 21.24 -2.52
CA PHE A 42 14.10 20.18 -2.89
C PHE A 42 13.30 20.52 -4.14
N SER A 43 12.87 21.77 -4.29
CA SER A 43 12.13 22.28 -5.45
C SER A 43 12.98 22.32 -6.72
N SER A 44 14.32 22.36 -6.61
CA SER A 44 15.26 22.42 -7.73
C SER A 44 15.88 21.05 -8.10
N SER A 45 15.70 20.02 -7.27
CA SER A 45 16.16 18.66 -7.60
C SER A 45 15.44 18.10 -8.85
N PRO A 46 16.17 17.55 -9.83
CA PRO A 46 15.54 16.92 -10.98
C PRO A 46 14.73 15.70 -10.55
N LEU A 47 13.49 15.62 -11.03
CA LEU A 47 12.59 14.49 -10.77
C LEU A 47 13.24 13.16 -11.17
N ARG A 48 13.46 12.27 -10.19
CA ARG A 48 14.02 10.94 -10.44
C ARG A 48 12.87 9.99 -10.77
N LYS A 49 12.79 9.55 -12.03
CA LYS A 49 11.80 8.53 -12.44
C LYS A 49 12.22 7.11 -12.10
N THR A 50 13.50 6.87 -11.82
CA THR A 50 14.06 5.54 -11.54
C THR A 50 13.39 4.82 -10.35
N PRO A 51 13.05 5.48 -9.22
CA PRO A 51 12.37 4.80 -8.13
C PRO A 51 10.93 4.39 -8.50
N THR A 52 10.26 5.15 -9.37
CA THR A 52 8.93 4.75 -9.86
C THR A 52 9.02 3.52 -10.76
N PHE A 53 9.97 3.47 -11.69
CA PHE A 53 10.20 2.27 -12.52
C PHE A 53 10.51 1.05 -11.66
N PHE A 54 11.34 1.19 -10.62
CA PHE A 54 11.60 0.13 -9.66
C PHE A 54 10.31 -0.39 -8.99
N THR A 55 9.44 0.50 -8.51
CA THR A 55 8.17 0.08 -7.89
C THR A 55 7.18 -0.53 -8.87
N VAL A 56 7.20 -0.13 -10.14
CA VAL A 56 6.39 -0.77 -11.20
C VAL A 56 6.87 -2.20 -11.46
N ILE A 57 8.18 -2.42 -11.52
CA ILE A 57 8.75 -3.77 -11.66
C ILE A 57 8.39 -4.62 -10.45
N LEU A 58 8.52 -4.09 -9.23
CA LEU A 58 8.09 -4.80 -8.02
C LEU A 58 6.62 -5.18 -8.06
N LEU A 59 5.75 -4.30 -8.56
CA LEU A 59 4.32 -4.55 -8.68
C LEU A 59 4.05 -5.70 -9.66
N ILE A 60 4.69 -5.70 -10.82
CA ILE A 60 4.57 -6.78 -11.81
C ILE A 60 5.05 -8.11 -11.22
N LEU A 61 6.17 -8.10 -10.49
CA LEU A 61 6.69 -9.29 -9.83
C LEU A 61 5.75 -9.80 -8.72
N ALA A 62 5.20 -8.90 -7.90
CA ALA A 62 4.22 -9.25 -6.86
C ALA A 62 2.95 -9.84 -7.48
N TRP A 63 2.49 -9.27 -8.58
CA TRP A 63 1.35 -9.78 -9.34
C TRP A 63 1.62 -11.19 -9.88
N LEU A 64 2.74 -11.38 -10.58
CA LEU A 64 3.16 -12.69 -11.09
C LEU A 64 3.29 -13.72 -9.97
N ALA A 65 3.87 -13.34 -8.83
CA ALA A 65 3.99 -14.23 -7.67
C ALA A 65 2.63 -14.69 -7.15
N ASN A 66 1.61 -13.82 -7.13
CA ASN A 66 0.25 -14.21 -6.75
C ASN A 66 -0.38 -15.18 -7.74
N GLU A 67 -0.23 -14.92 -9.04
CA GLU A 67 -0.81 -15.80 -10.06
C GLU A 67 -0.14 -17.18 -10.06
N VAL A 68 1.18 -17.22 -9.88
CA VAL A 68 1.93 -18.48 -9.72
C VAL A 68 1.53 -19.21 -8.43
N ALA A 69 1.39 -18.50 -7.32
CA ALA A 69 0.94 -19.09 -6.06
C ALA A 69 -0.46 -19.71 -6.25
N LEU A 70 -1.42 -18.94 -6.77
CA LEU A 70 -2.79 -19.40 -6.97
C LEU A 70 -2.87 -20.60 -7.93
N ALA A 71 -2.13 -20.57 -9.05
CA ALA A 71 -2.06 -21.68 -9.99
C ALA A 71 -1.45 -22.95 -9.37
N SER A 72 -0.40 -22.81 -8.55
CA SER A 72 0.26 -23.94 -7.87
C SER A 72 -0.66 -24.61 -6.85
N ILE A 73 -1.59 -23.85 -6.29
CA ILE A 73 -2.41 -24.23 -5.15
C ILE A 73 -3.73 -24.83 -5.56
N HIS A 74 -4.25 -24.38 -6.69
CA HIS A 74 -5.39 -25.01 -7.33
C HIS A 74 -5.21 -26.53 -7.50
N GLU A 75 -3.98 -26.98 -7.74
CA GLU A 75 -3.65 -28.41 -7.88
C GLU A 75 -3.51 -29.12 -6.51
N ARG A 76 -3.20 -28.38 -5.43
CA ARG A 76 -2.96 -28.93 -4.08
C ARG A 76 -4.16 -28.87 -3.15
N VAL A 77 -5.13 -28.00 -3.41
CA VAL A 77 -6.28 -27.81 -2.52
C VAL A 77 -7.06 -29.12 -2.31
N PRO A 78 -7.35 -29.52 -1.06
CA PRO A 78 -8.21 -30.66 -0.76
C PRO A 78 -9.66 -30.30 -1.10
N ARG A 79 -10.29 -31.08 -1.99
CA ARG A 79 -11.67 -30.83 -2.47
C ARG A 79 -12.73 -31.63 -1.72
N GLU A 80 -12.34 -32.69 -1.05
CA GLU A 80 -13.26 -33.67 -0.44
C GLU A 80 -13.47 -33.42 1.06
N SER A 81 -12.80 -32.42 1.63
CA SER A 81 -12.93 -32.02 3.03
C SER A 81 -14.08 -31.02 3.22
N PRO A 82 -14.89 -31.16 4.28
CA PRO A 82 -15.93 -30.19 4.60
C PRO A 82 -15.34 -28.80 4.89
N PRO A 83 -16.14 -27.72 4.69
CA PRO A 83 -15.71 -26.36 5.01
C PRO A 83 -15.43 -26.22 6.51
N LEU A 84 -14.53 -25.31 6.87
CA LEU A 84 -14.30 -24.99 8.28
C LEU A 84 -15.51 -24.25 8.87
N PRO A 85 -15.80 -24.44 10.17
CA PRO A 85 -16.79 -23.62 10.86
C PRO A 85 -16.34 -22.15 10.83
N ASP A 86 -17.25 -21.27 10.40
CA ASP A 86 -17.03 -19.84 10.34
C ASP A 86 -18.22 -19.14 10.99
N LEU A 87 -17.94 -18.34 12.01
CA LEU A 87 -18.96 -17.65 12.79
C LEU A 87 -19.89 -16.80 11.92
N PHE A 88 -19.38 -16.18 10.84
CA PHE A 88 -20.22 -15.37 9.96
C PHE A 88 -21.22 -16.23 9.18
N PHE A 89 -20.80 -17.43 8.76
CA PHE A 89 -21.64 -18.33 7.97
C PHE A 89 -22.76 -18.96 8.80
N ASP A 90 -22.61 -19.01 10.13
CA ASP A 90 -23.67 -19.45 11.04
C ASP A 90 -24.81 -18.44 11.14
N PHE A 91 -24.52 -17.14 11.00
CA PHE A 91 -25.52 -16.07 11.13
C PHE A 91 -26.15 -15.65 9.80
N PHE A 92 -25.40 -15.71 8.69
CA PHE A 92 -25.84 -15.18 7.41
C PHE A 92 -25.93 -16.26 6.32
N PRO A 93 -27.02 -16.28 5.52
CA PRO A 93 -27.17 -17.23 4.43
C PRO A 93 -26.21 -16.91 3.26
N GLU A 94 -25.93 -17.93 2.45
CA GLU A 94 -25.20 -17.77 1.19
C GLU A 94 -26.10 -17.10 0.14
N ILE A 95 -25.63 -16.03 -0.48
CA ILE A 95 -26.33 -15.32 -1.56
C ILE A 95 -25.47 -15.38 -2.82
N GLU A 96 -25.85 -16.26 -3.74
CA GLU A 96 -25.19 -16.42 -5.03
C GLU A 96 -25.24 -15.12 -5.85
N GLY A 97 -24.07 -14.70 -6.36
CA GLY A 97 -23.95 -13.51 -7.21
C GLY A 97 -23.80 -12.20 -6.46
N SER A 98 -23.77 -12.22 -5.12
CA SER A 98 -23.39 -11.05 -4.30
C SER A 98 -21.95 -10.60 -4.59
N ILE A 99 -21.07 -11.51 -5.03
CA ILE A 99 -19.71 -11.17 -5.46
C ILE A 99 -19.66 -10.11 -6.57
N ARG A 100 -20.67 -10.05 -7.46
CA ARG A 100 -20.74 -9.02 -8.51
C ARG A 100 -20.82 -7.61 -7.93
N ILE A 101 -21.52 -7.44 -6.82
CA ILE A 101 -21.61 -6.15 -6.11
C ILE A 101 -20.22 -5.75 -5.60
N ALA A 102 -19.47 -6.70 -5.05
CA ALA A 102 -18.12 -6.47 -4.58
C ALA A 102 -17.15 -6.12 -5.73
N GLU A 103 -17.23 -6.84 -6.86
CA GLU A 103 -16.41 -6.56 -8.04
C GLU A 103 -16.68 -5.17 -8.62
N TYR A 104 -17.95 -4.79 -8.81
CA TYR A 104 -18.29 -3.44 -9.29
C TYR A 104 -17.81 -2.36 -8.31
N SER A 105 -18.01 -2.57 -7.02
CA SER A 105 -17.54 -1.64 -5.97
C SER A 105 -16.02 -1.51 -5.98
N MET A 106 -15.30 -2.63 -6.12
CA MET A 106 -13.84 -2.66 -6.25
C MET A 106 -13.37 -1.89 -7.49
N LEU A 107 -13.99 -2.10 -8.66
CA LEU A 107 -13.65 -1.39 -9.89
C LEU A 107 -13.89 0.12 -9.78
N ILE A 108 -14.97 0.53 -9.11
CA ILE A 108 -15.24 1.95 -8.83
C ILE A 108 -14.13 2.52 -7.93
N LEU A 109 -13.77 1.84 -6.84
CA LEU A 109 -12.72 2.33 -5.93
C LEU A 109 -11.34 2.37 -6.59
N LEU A 110 -10.99 1.33 -7.34
CA LEU A 110 -9.74 1.21 -8.07
C LEU A 110 -9.61 2.29 -9.15
N SER A 111 -10.66 2.51 -9.95
CA SER A 111 -10.66 3.57 -10.97
C SER A 111 -10.49 4.95 -10.36
N ASN A 112 -11.11 5.22 -9.20
CA ASN A 112 -10.94 6.48 -8.48
C ASN A 112 -9.52 6.65 -7.90
N ALA A 113 -8.95 5.58 -7.35
CA ALA A 113 -7.55 5.61 -6.89
C ALA A 113 -6.59 5.89 -8.04
N LEU A 114 -6.77 5.23 -9.20
CA LEU A 114 -6.00 5.50 -10.41
C LEU A 114 -6.18 6.94 -10.89
N MET A 115 -7.41 7.45 -10.92
CA MET A 115 -7.69 8.85 -11.29
C MET A 115 -6.94 9.82 -10.38
N VAL A 116 -6.95 9.60 -9.06
CA VAL A 116 -6.16 10.42 -8.11
C VAL A 116 -4.67 10.33 -8.42
N ILE A 117 -4.12 9.14 -8.66
CA ILE A 117 -2.70 8.96 -8.99
C ILE A 117 -2.32 9.72 -10.28
N PHE A 118 -3.14 9.63 -11.33
CA PHE A 118 -2.86 10.23 -12.63
C PHE A 118 -3.00 11.76 -12.63
N LEU A 119 -4.02 12.28 -11.94
CA LEU A 119 -4.32 13.71 -11.86
C LEU A 119 -3.52 14.42 -10.77
N HIS A 120 -2.81 13.72 -9.87
CA HIS A 120 -2.05 14.39 -8.83
C HIS A 120 -0.89 15.21 -9.41
N ARG A 121 -0.69 16.44 -8.92
CA ARG A 121 0.45 17.31 -9.28
C ARG A 121 1.80 16.58 -9.19
N HIS A 122 1.96 15.80 -8.11
CA HIS A 122 3.12 14.96 -7.85
C HIS A 122 2.92 13.48 -8.25
N ARG A 123 2.25 13.20 -9.38
CA ARG A 123 1.89 11.85 -9.84
C ARG A 123 2.98 10.79 -9.66
N TRP A 124 4.22 11.08 -10.08
CA TRP A 124 5.33 10.13 -9.99
C TRP A 124 5.69 9.72 -8.56
N HIS A 125 5.56 10.65 -7.60
CA HIS A 125 5.78 10.41 -6.18
C HIS A 125 4.64 9.59 -5.57
N VAL A 126 3.39 9.92 -5.93
CA VAL A 126 2.22 9.17 -5.48
C VAL A 126 2.23 7.74 -6.04
N THR A 127 2.51 7.58 -7.34
CA THR A 127 2.60 6.27 -7.99
C THR A 127 3.59 5.36 -7.29
N ARG A 128 4.82 5.83 -7.00
CA ARG A 128 5.82 4.98 -6.32
C ARG A 128 5.41 4.58 -4.90
N ARG A 129 4.77 5.47 -4.15
CA ARG A 129 4.28 5.19 -2.79
C ARG A 129 3.17 4.13 -2.80
N VAL A 130 2.15 4.35 -3.65
CA VAL A 130 1.00 3.43 -3.78
C VAL A 130 1.47 2.08 -4.30
N PHE A 131 2.25 2.05 -5.39
CA PHE A 131 2.68 0.80 -6.00
C PHE A 131 3.60 0.00 -5.08
N PHE A 132 4.44 0.65 -4.27
CA PHE A 132 5.22 -0.04 -3.25
C PHE A 132 4.33 -0.70 -2.19
N CYS A 133 3.31 0.00 -1.67
CA CYS A 133 2.37 -0.56 -0.69
C CYS A 133 1.57 -1.74 -1.27
N VAL A 134 1.08 -1.61 -2.51
CA VAL A 134 0.41 -2.68 -3.25
C VAL A 134 1.36 -3.87 -3.40
N SER A 135 2.57 -3.66 -3.91
CA SER A 135 3.56 -4.73 -4.11
C SER A 135 3.84 -5.50 -2.82
N LEU A 136 4.08 -4.80 -1.71
CA LEU A 136 4.38 -5.42 -0.42
C LEU A 136 3.20 -6.26 0.09
N SER A 137 1.97 -5.74 -0.04
CA SER A 137 0.75 -6.45 0.35
C SER A 137 0.53 -7.72 -0.48
N TYR A 138 0.75 -7.63 -1.79
CA TYR A 138 0.60 -8.78 -2.69
C TYR A 138 1.73 -9.80 -2.52
N PHE A 139 2.97 -9.41 -2.23
CA PHE A 139 4.01 -10.37 -1.85
C PHE A 139 3.65 -11.12 -0.57
N PHE A 140 3.12 -10.42 0.44
CA PHE A 140 2.64 -11.06 1.66
C PHE A 140 1.51 -12.06 1.37
N ARG A 141 0.52 -11.67 0.56
CA ARG A 141 -0.56 -12.56 0.11
C ARG A 141 -0.02 -13.80 -0.62
N ALA A 142 0.86 -13.62 -1.60
CA ALA A 142 1.46 -14.74 -2.34
C ALA A 142 2.20 -15.72 -1.39
N PHE A 143 2.92 -15.19 -0.41
CA PHE A 143 3.62 -15.97 0.61
C PHE A 143 2.64 -16.72 1.52
N ALA A 144 1.60 -16.05 2.01
CA ALA A 144 0.59 -16.64 2.89
C ALA A 144 -0.17 -17.79 2.22
N ILE A 145 -0.63 -17.56 0.98
CA ILE A 145 -1.31 -18.56 0.16
C ILE A 145 -0.37 -19.75 -0.11
N SER A 146 0.92 -19.51 -0.36
CA SER A 146 1.91 -20.58 -0.58
C SER A 146 2.16 -21.48 0.65
N ILE A 147 1.98 -20.97 1.87
CA ILE A 147 2.25 -21.70 3.11
C ILE A 147 1.04 -22.50 3.59
N PHE A 148 -0.12 -21.84 3.67
CA PHE A 148 -1.31 -22.40 4.29
C PHE A 148 -2.44 -22.46 3.27
N GLN A 149 -3.33 -23.44 3.39
CA GLN A 149 -4.50 -23.58 2.52
C GLN A 149 -5.64 -24.23 3.29
N PRO A 150 -6.73 -23.49 3.55
CA PRO A 150 -7.96 -24.10 4.02
C PRO A 150 -8.70 -24.79 2.85
N PRO A 151 -9.61 -25.72 3.16
CA PRO A 151 -10.57 -26.27 2.20
C PRO A 151 -11.60 -25.23 1.77
N VAL A 152 -12.29 -25.52 0.67
CA VAL A 152 -13.25 -24.59 0.06
C VAL A 152 -14.42 -24.29 1.02
N PRO A 153 -14.79 -23.02 1.22
CA PRO A 153 -15.81 -22.58 2.18
C PRO A 153 -17.26 -22.96 1.83
N SER A 154 -17.56 -23.23 0.56
CA SER A 154 -18.89 -23.63 0.10
C SER A 154 -18.81 -24.84 -0.83
N SER A 155 -19.69 -25.82 -0.61
CA SER A 155 -19.85 -26.98 -1.48
C SER A 155 -20.51 -26.65 -2.82
N LEU A 156 -21.11 -25.44 -2.94
CA LEU A 156 -21.75 -24.95 -4.16
C LEU A 156 -20.76 -24.24 -5.09
N THR A 157 -19.54 -23.93 -4.61
CA THR A 157 -18.52 -23.27 -5.42
C THR A 157 -17.98 -24.24 -6.48
N TYR A 158 -18.08 -23.87 -7.75
CA TYR A 158 -17.56 -24.69 -8.83
C TYR A 158 -16.02 -24.60 -8.87
N CYS A 159 -15.36 -25.76 -8.92
CA CYS A 159 -13.92 -25.83 -9.07
C CYS A 159 -13.56 -26.45 -10.41
N ALA A 160 -12.77 -25.75 -11.22
CA ALA A 160 -12.24 -26.30 -12.45
C ALA A 160 -11.49 -27.63 -12.19
N PRO A 161 -11.55 -28.62 -13.10
CA PRO A 161 -10.86 -29.89 -12.91
C PRO A 161 -9.34 -29.69 -12.84
N LYS A 162 -8.69 -30.42 -11.92
CA LYS A 162 -7.22 -30.48 -11.83
C LYS A 162 -6.67 -30.96 -13.17
N GLN A 163 -5.65 -30.29 -13.69
CA GLN A 163 -5.07 -30.66 -14.98
C GLN A 163 -3.76 -31.41 -14.77
N ASN A 164 -3.73 -32.70 -15.11
CA ASN A 164 -2.52 -33.53 -15.15
C ASN A 164 -1.63 -33.23 -16.37
N GLY A 165 -1.61 -31.97 -16.83
CA GLY A 165 -0.93 -31.55 -18.05
C GLY A 165 0.46 -30.95 -17.78
N GLY A 166 1.37 -31.08 -18.74
CA GLY A 166 2.74 -30.57 -18.64
C GLY A 166 2.84 -29.06 -18.34
N SER A 167 4.03 -28.61 -17.96
CA SER A 167 4.33 -27.23 -17.50
C SER A 167 3.82 -26.12 -18.43
N THR A 168 3.69 -26.37 -19.72
CA THR A 168 3.17 -25.43 -20.72
C THR A 168 1.70 -25.05 -20.51
N ILE A 169 0.87 -25.96 -20.02
CA ILE A 169 -0.56 -25.71 -19.77
C ILE A 169 -0.74 -24.84 -18.51
N VAL A 170 0.10 -25.08 -17.49
CA VAL A 170 0.12 -24.27 -16.26
C VAL A 170 0.55 -22.83 -16.57
N TRP A 171 1.58 -22.64 -17.40
CA TRP A 171 2.02 -21.31 -17.80
C TRP A 171 0.97 -20.55 -18.62
N ASN A 172 0.26 -21.22 -19.52
CA ASN A 172 -0.86 -20.60 -20.24
C ASN A 172 -1.98 -20.17 -19.30
N ARG A 173 -2.25 -20.93 -18.23
CA ARG A 173 -3.22 -20.53 -17.19
C ARG A 173 -2.75 -19.28 -16.43
N VAL A 174 -1.49 -19.26 -16.01
CA VAL A 174 -0.88 -18.10 -15.34
C VAL A 174 -0.95 -16.85 -16.22
N LEU A 175 -0.62 -16.98 -17.52
CA LEU A 175 -0.71 -15.87 -18.47
C LEU A 175 -2.15 -15.37 -18.66
N ASN A 176 -3.11 -16.27 -18.83
CA ASN A 176 -4.52 -15.89 -18.96
C ASN A 176 -5.04 -15.19 -17.70
N MET A 177 -4.63 -15.64 -16.50
CA MET A 177 -5.01 -14.98 -15.25
C MET A 177 -4.30 -13.63 -15.06
N PHE A 178 -3.04 -13.54 -15.48
CA PHE A 178 -2.28 -12.29 -15.51
C PHE A 178 -3.03 -11.22 -16.33
N TRP A 179 -3.50 -11.59 -17.53
CA TRP A 179 -4.25 -10.70 -18.39
C TRP A 179 -5.69 -10.40 -17.90
N ALA A 180 -6.27 -11.29 -17.10
CA ALA A 180 -7.59 -11.07 -16.48
C ALA A 180 -7.57 -10.00 -15.37
N ALA A 181 -6.38 -9.48 -15.00
CA ALA A 181 -6.21 -8.39 -14.04
C ALA A 181 -6.97 -8.59 -12.71
N GLY A 182 -7.14 -9.84 -12.27
CA GLY A 182 -7.78 -10.19 -11.00
C GLY A 182 -9.31 -10.05 -10.98
N ILE A 183 -9.95 -9.75 -12.11
CA ILE A 183 -11.42 -9.71 -12.23
C ILE A 183 -11.94 -11.14 -12.37
N GLU A 184 -12.81 -11.56 -11.46
CA GLU A 184 -13.31 -12.94 -11.41
C GLU A 184 -14.22 -13.22 -12.61
N GLN A 185 -15.05 -12.25 -13.01
CA GLN A 185 -15.92 -12.38 -14.19
C GLN A 185 -15.14 -12.61 -15.52
N LEU A 186 -13.89 -12.19 -15.59
CA LEU A 186 -13.02 -12.38 -16.78
C LEU A 186 -12.20 -13.68 -16.72
N ARG A 187 -12.30 -14.46 -15.63
CA ARG A 187 -11.60 -15.75 -15.51
C ARG A 187 -12.51 -16.88 -16.00
N PRO A 188 -12.31 -17.43 -17.21
CA PRO A 188 -13.22 -18.40 -17.82
C PRO A 188 -13.23 -19.79 -17.14
N ARG A 189 -12.50 -19.99 -16.05
CA ARG A 189 -12.41 -21.26 -15.30
C ARG A 189 -12.22 -20.96 -13.83
N GLU A 190 -13.19 -21.30 -12.98
CA GLU A 190 -13.13 -21.00 -11.54
C GLU A 190 -11.96 -21.73 -10.87
N LEU A 191 -10.92 -20.96 -10.54
CA LEU A 191 -9.76 -21.46 -9.79
C LEU A 191 -10.09 -21.48 -8.30
N CYS A 192 -10.13 -22.68 -7.73
CA CYS A 192 -10.22 -22.86 -6.28
C CYS A 192 -8.85 -22.74 -5.61
N GLY A 193 -8.84 -22.20 -4.38
CA GLY A 193 -7.63 -22.04 -3.57
C GLY A 193 -7.29 -20.59 -3.16
N ASP A 194 -8.05 -19.61 -3.65
CA ASP A 194 -7.93 -18.20 -3.21
C ASP A 194 -8.67 -17.98 -1.88
N LEU A 195 -8.15 -18.57 -0.80
CA LEU A 195 -8.86 -18.68 0.48
C LEU A 195 -8.11 -18.09 1.68
N ILE A 196 -7.00 -17.40 1.44
CA ILE A 196 -6.19 -16.72 2.47
C ILE A 196 -5.70 -15.36 1.96
N VAL A 197 -5.90 -14.34 2.79
CA VAL A 197 -5.64 -12.92 2.52
C VAL A 197 -6.33 -12.44 1.24
N SER A 198 -7.57 -11.96 1.33
CA SER A 198 -8.45 -11.70 0.18
C SER A 198 -7.96 -10.56 -0.69
N GLY A 199 -7.77 -10.83 -1.99
CA GLY A 199 -7.25 -9.90 -2.98
C GLY A 199 -8.24 -8.81 -3.33
N HIS A 200 -9.54 -9.14 -3.34
CA HIS A 200 -10.62 -8.16 -3.42
C HIS A 200 -10.54 -7.17 -2.26
N THR A 201 -10.43 -7.68 -1.03
CA THR A 201 -10.35 -6.87 0.18
C THR A 201 -9.10 -5.97 0.17
N LEU A 202 -7.93 -6.53 -0.18
CA LEU A 202 -6.69 -5.76 -0.34
C LEU A 202 -6.86 -4.61 -1.34
N THR A 203 -7.40 -4.90 -2.53
CA THR A 203 -7.59 -3.91 -3.60
C THR A 203 -8.54 -2.80 -3.16
N ILE A 204 -9.67 -3.17 -2.56
CA ILE A 204 -10.70 -2.23 -2.06
C ILE A 204 -10.08 -1.27 -1.05
N PHE A 205 -9.42 -1.78 0.00
CA PHE A 205 -8.90 -0.94 1.08
C PHE A 205 -7.66 -0.13 0.67
N ILE A 206 -6.74 -0.69 -0.10
CA ILE A 206 -5.59 0.09 -0.61
C ILE A 206 -6.08 1.21 -1.56
N SER A 207 -7.08 0.94 -2.39
CA SER A 207 -7.69 1.96 -3.26
C SER A 207 -8.37 3.06 -2.44
N LEU A 208 -9.15 2.69 -1.42
CA LEU A 208 -9.78 3.63 -0.50
C LEU A 208 -8.76 4.49 0.24
N GLN A 209 -7.71 3.89 0.79
CA GLN A 209 -6.65 4.59 1.50
C GLN A 209 -5.85 5.51 0.57
N SER A 210 -5.60 5.08 -0.66
CA SER A 210 -4.98 5.92 -1.69
C SER A 210 -5.82 7.16 -1.97
N PHE A 211 -7.13 7.00 -2.12
CA PHE A 211 -8.05 8.12 -2.28
C PHE A 211 -8.03 9.04 -1.05
N GLN A 212 -8.20 8.49 0.15
CA GLN A 212 -8.21 9.26 1.40
C GLN A 212 -6.93 10.06 1.64
N GLN A 213 -5.77 9.49 1.31
CA GLN A 213 -4.47 10.11 1.55
C GLN A 213 -4.12 11.20 0.55
N TYR A 214 -4.49 11.03 -0.73
CA TYR A 214 -4.03 11.89 -1.82
C TYR A 214 -5.12 12.77 -2.42
N ALA A 215 -6.40 12.56 -2.09
CA ALA A 215 -7.46 13.45 -2.52
C ALA A 215 -7.40 14.82 -1.78
N PRO A 216 -7.84 15.90 -2.43
CA PRO A 216 -7.95 17.21 -1.79
C PRO A 216 -9.04 17.19 -0.72
N LYS A 217 -8.85 17.98 0.35
CA LYS A 217 -9.79 18.07 1.50
C LYS A 217 -11.23 18.45 1.09
N LYS A 218 -11.43 19.09 -0.06
CA LYS A 218 -12.76 19.42 -0.60
C LYS A 218 -13.60 18.20 -0.96
N LEU A 219 -12.98 17.04 -1.21
CA LEU A 219 -13.66 15.79 -1.59
C LEU A 219 -13.92 14.85 -0.40
N GLN A 220 -13.96 15.37 0.83
CA GLN A 220 -14.20 14.56 2.03
C GLN A 220 -15.56 13.83 2.01
N CYS A 221 -16.61 14.46 1.48
CA CYS A 221 -17.92 13.80 1.33
C CYS A 221 -17.82 12.56 0.41
N LEU A 222 -17.06 12.67 -0.67
CA LEU A 222 -16.81 11.56 -1.59
C LEU A 222 -15.99 10.44 -0.92
N SER A 223 -15.03 10.81 -0.06
CA SER A 223 -14.29 9.84 0.75
C SER A 223 -15.20 9.06 1.71
N LEU A 224 -16.21 9.69 2.29
CA LEU A 224 -17.19 9.00 3.14
C LEU A 224 -18.02 8.02 2.31
N LEU A 225 -18.51 8.45 1.15
CA LEU A 225 -19.26 7.59 0.24
C LEU A 225 -18.45 6.35 -0.18
N TYR A 226 -17.18 6.52 -0.53
CA TYR A 226 -16.28 5.41 -0.85
C TYR A 226 -15.99 4.50 0.33
N SER A 227 -15.97 5.04 1.55
CA SER A 227 -15.84 4.22 2.75
C SER A 227 -17.07 3.33 2.94
N ILE A 228 -18.27 3.88 2.77
CA ILE A 228 -19.52 3.11 2.82
C ILE A 228 -19.53 2.03 1.73
N LEU A 229 -19.16 2.39 0.50
CA LEU A 229 -19.07 1.46 -0.62
C LEU A 229 -18.10 0.31 -0.35
N ALA A 230 -16.95 0.59 0.28
CA ALA A 230 -15.98 -0.44 0.65
C ALA A 230 -16.54 -1.44 1.68
N TYR A 231 -17.28 -0.97 2.68
CA TYR A 231 -17.93 -1.87 3.65
C TYR A 231 -19.08 -2.67 3.04
N ILE A 232 -19.84 -2.10 2.10
CA ILE A 232 -20.86 -2.85 1.34
C ILE A 232 -20.18 -3.96 0.53
N ALA A 233 -19.07 -3.66 -0.14
CA ALA A 233 -18.29 -4.66 -0.88
C ALA A 233 -17.77 -5.77 0.04
N LEU A 234 -17.33 -5.42 1.26
CA LEU A 234 -16.87 -6.38 2.26
C LEU A 234 -17.97 -7.37 2.66
N LEU A 235 -19.16 -6.86 2.95
CA LEU A 235 -20.32 -7.70 3.28
C LEU A 235 -20.72 -8.59 2.09
N ALA A 236 -20.70 -8.04 0.87
CA ALA A 236 -21.00 -8.80 -0.33
C ALA A 236 -19.99 -9.93 -0.58
N ILE A 237 -18.70 -9.75 -0.27
CA ILE A 237 -17.69 -10.81 -0.33
C ILE A 237 -18.04 -11.96 0.64
N LEU A 238 -18.41 -11.63 1.88
CA LEU A 238 -18.74 -12.61 2.91
C LEU A 238 -20.04 -13.37 2.59
N LEU A 239 -21.06 -12.68 2.08
CA LEU A 239 -22.35 -13.27 1.70
C LEU A 239 -22.23 -14.26 0.53
N ASN A 240 -21.25 -14.09 -0.36
CA ASN A 240 -21.02 -15.04 -1.45
C ASN A 240 -20.32 -16.32 -0.98
N ARG A 241 -19.83 -16.37 0.27
CA ARG A 241 -19.08 -17.49 0.86
C ARG A 241 -17.93 -18.03 0.01
N LYS A 242 -17.29 -17.18 -0.79
CA LYS A 242 -16.06 -17.52 -1.53
C LYS A 242 -14.80 -17.37 -0.69
N HIS A 243 -14.84 -16.51 0.33
CA HIS A 243 -13.77 -16.28 1.29
C HIS A 243 -14.29 -16.50 2.71
N TYR A 244 -13.47 -17.07 3.57
CA TYR A 244 -13.76 -17.13 5.01
C TYR A 244 -13.74 -15.72 5.62
N SER A 245 -14.42 -15.52 6.75
CA SER A 245 -14.40 -14.25 7.47
C SER A 245 -12.98 -13.87 7.91
N ILE A 246 -12.19 -14.85 8.34
CA ILE A 246 -10.78 -14.64 8.71
C ILE A 246 -9.93 -14.16 7.55
N ASP A 247 -10.23 -14.61 6.34
CA ASP A 247 -9.53 -14.23 5.11
C ASP A 247 -9.74 -12.73 4.83
N VAL A 248 -10.99 -12.29 4.94
CA VAL A 248 -11.37 -10.89 4.82
C VAL A 248 -10.72 -10.02 5.91
N VAL A 249 -10.69 -10.50 7.17
CA VAL A 249 -10.02 -9.80 8.26
C VAL A 249 -8.51 -9.65 8.01
N PHE A 250 -7.83 -10.72 7.57
CA PHE A 250 -6.41 -10.62 7.23
C PHE A 250 -6.16 -9.73 6.02
N GLY A 251 -7.00 -9.76 4.99
CA GLY A 251 -6.93 -8.82 3.88
C GLY A 251 -7.02 -7.37 4.35
N TYR A 252 -7.98 -7.05 5.21
CA TYR A 252 -8.13 -5.71 5.79
C TYR A 252 -6.91 -5.30 6.64
N LEU A 253 -6.43 -6.21 7.50
CA LEU A 253 -5.28 -5.95 8.37
C LEU A 253 -4.01 -5.70 7.55
N VAL A 254 -3.73 -6.54 6.55
CA VAL A 254 -2.54 -6.38 5.70
C VAL A 254 -2.59 -5.04 4.95
N ALA A 255 -3.71 -4.72 4.30
CA ALA A 255 -3.87 -3.45 3.58
C ALA A 255 -3.63 -2.25 4.51
N THR A 256 -4.32 -2.22 5.65
CA THR A 256 -4.25 -1.08 6.56
C THR A 256 -2.91 -0.95 7.27
N ARG A 257 -2.30 -2.07 7.68
CA ARG A 257 -0.99 -2.08 8.37
C ARG A 257 0.14 -1.72 7.43
N VAL A 258 0.23 -2.33 6.26
CA VAL A 258 1.26 -1.98 5.26
C VAL A 258 1.18 -0.49 4.92
N TRP A 259 -0.03 0.03 4.71
CA TRP A 259 -0.23 1.44 4.41
C TRP A 259 0.25 2.37 5.53
N THR A 260 -0.19 2.09 6.76
CA THR A 260 0.10 2.95 7.92
C THR A 260 1.58 2.86 8.33
N GLU A 261 2.18 1.68 8.31
CA GLU A 261 3.60 1.47 8.58
C GLU A 261 4.47 2.19 7.55
N TYR A 262 4.15 2.07 6.26
CA TYR A 262 4.86 2.76 5.20
C TYR A 262 4.85 4.27 5.41
N HIS A 263 3.67 4.88 5.58
CA HIS A 263 3.55 6.33 5.76
C HIS A 263 4.17 6.81 7.07
N SER A 264 4.12 6.01 8.14
CA SER A 264 4.80 6.32 9.41
C SER A 264 6.33 6.38 9.25
N CYS A 265 6.89 5.46 8.47
CA CYS A 265 8.32 5.46 8.16
C CYS A 265 8.70 6.62 7.22
N VAL A 266 7.85 6.97 6.24
CA VAL A 266 8.06 8.14 5.38
C VAL A 266 8.11 9.42 6.21
N ILE A 267 7.18 9.61 7.15
CA ILE A 267 7.19 10.76 8.06
C ILE A 267 8.50 10.77 8.88
N SER A 268 8.86 9.63 9.49
CA SER A 268 10.09 9.52 10.29
C SER A 268 11.37 9.77 9.48
N TYR A 269 11.37 9.43 8.19
CA TYR A 269 12.48 9.69 7.27
C TYR A 269 12.65 11.19 7.01
N HIS A 270 11.55 11.88 6.71
CA HIS A 270 11.57 13.35 6.49
C HIS A 270 11.90 14.13 7.76
N ASP A 271 11.59 13.58 8.94
CA ASP A 271 11.97 14.17 10.24
C ASP A 271 13.41 13.83 10.66
N GLY A 272 14.17 13.08 9.86
CA GLY A 272 15.54 12.64 10.18
C GLY A 272 15.64 11.61 11.32
N ASN A 273 14.52 11.04 11.76
CA ASN A 273 14.41 10.13 12.90
C ASN A 273 14.14 8.67 12.50
N LEU A 274 14.34 8.29 11.23
CA LEU A 274 14.06 6.94 10.74
C LEU A 274 14.80 5.85 11.56
N SER A 275 16.05 6.08 11.93
CA SER A 275 16.84 5.11 12.72
C SER A 275 16.33 4.90 14.15
N ARG A 276 15.52 5.83 14.68
CA ARG A 276 14.88 5.73 15.99
C ARG A 276 13.51 5.05 15.91
N ASN A 277 12.93 4.94 14.73
CA ASN A 277 11.64 4.29 14.54
C ASN A 277 11.84 2.76 14.60
N PRO A 278 11.16 2.02 15.48
CA PRO A 278 11.27 0.56 15.57
C PRO A 278 11.02 -0.18 14.23
N LEU A 279 10.22 0.42 13.34
CA LEU A 279 9.93 -0.11 12.01
C LEU A 279 11.17 -0.13 11.10
N SER A 280 12.22 0.63 11.40
CA SER A 280 13.47 0.63 10.62
C SER A 280 14.22 -0.70 10.65
N SER A 281 13.84 -1.62 11.54
CA SER A 281 14.40 -2.96 11.62
C SER A 281 13.96 -3.88 10.47
N PHE A 282 12.81 -3.60 9.84
CA PHE A 282 12.29 -4.41 8.75
C PHE A 282 13.14 -4.32 7.48
N LEU A 283 13.21 -5.41 6.70
CA LEU A 283 14.00 -5.43 5.47
C LEU A 283 13.49 -4.44 4.42
N TRP A 284 12.17 -4.30 4.31
CA TRP A 284 11.54 -3.44 3.32
C TRP A 284 11.70 -1.94 3.63
N THR A 285 11.92 -1.54 4.89
CA THR A 285 12.10 -0.12 5.24
C THR A 285 13.42 0.46 4.76
N ARG A 286 14.41 -0.40 4.45
CA ARG A 286 15.67 -0.01 3.79
C ARG A 286 15.46 0.61 2.40
N VAL A 287 14.32 0.35 1.77
CA VAL A 287 13.96 0.89 0.45
C VAL A 287 13.45 2.32 0.53
N ILE A 288 12.97 2.78 1.70
CA ILE A 288 12.34 4.10 1.88
C ILE A 288 13.27 5.26 1.52
N PRO A 289 14.54 5.31 1.98
CA PRO A 289 15.46 6.37 1.59
C PRO A 289 15.65 6.46 0.07
N TYR A 290 15.57 5.35 -0.65
CA TYR A 290 15.68 5.34 -2.11
C TYR A 290 14.43 5.93 -2.79
N LEU A 291 13.24 5.66 -2.25
CA LEU A 291 11.95 6.15 -2.77
C LEU A 291 11.68 7.62 -2.44
N GLU A 292 12.10 8.09 -1.26
CA GLU A 292 11.72 9.39 -0.71
C GLU A 292 12.78 10.48 -0.86
N LYS A 293 13.99 10.16 -1.35
CA LYS A 293 15.12 11.12 -1.47
C LYS A 293 14.78 12.42 -2.18
N ASP A 294 13.89 12.37 -3.18
CA ASP A 294 13.49 13.50 -4.02
C ASP A 294 12.02 13.91 -3.84
N VAL A 295 11.33 13.41 -2.80
CA VAL A 295 9.97 13.89 -2.43
C VAL A 295 10.06 15.00 -1.38
N PRO A 296 9.34 16.13 -1.53
CA PRO A 296 9.29 17.14 -0.48
C PRO A 296 8.70 16.57 0.83
N PRO A 297 9.08 17.12 1.99
CA PRO A 297 8.58 16.67 3.27
C PRO A 297 7.04 16.83 3.37
N PRO A 298 6.35 16.02 4.19
CA PRO A 298 4.89 15.94 4.23
C PRO A 298 4.18 17.29 4.43
N HIS A 299 4.78 18.21 5.18
CA HIS A 299 4.23 19.54 5.43
C HIS A 299 4.15 20.44 4.18
N HIS A 300 4.99 20.18 3.18
CA HIS A 300 5.01 20.89 1.89
C HIS A 300 4.32 20.10 0.78
N PHE A 301 3.92 18.85 1.04
CA PHE A 301 3.23 18.00 0.08
C PHE A 301 1.74 18.40 0.01
N SER A 302 1.40 19.31 -0.90
CA SER A 302 0.01 19.72 -1.10
C SER A 302 -0.73 18.71 -1.99
N ASN A 303 -1.80 18.11 -1.47
CA ASN A 303 -2.70 17.25 -2.24
C ASN A 303 -3.55 18.09 -3.21
N GLN A 304 -3.01 18.33 -4.40
CA GLN A 304 -3.67 19.07 -5.48
C GLN A 304 -3.78 18.18 -6.71
N LEU A 305 -4.98 18.15 -7.29
CA LEU A 305 -5.27 17.47 -8.55
C LEU A 305 -5.17 18.50 -9.68
N GLU A 306 -4.29 18.27 -10.64
CA GLU A 306 -4.14 19.02 -11.87
C GLU A 306 -4.86 18.27 -12.98
N CYS A 307 -5.88 18.91 -13.55
CA CYS A 307 -6.46 18.42 -14.79
C CYS A 307 -5.51 18.78 -15.94
N PRO A 308 -5.20 17.87 -16.87
CA PRO A 308 -4.51 18.24 -18.10
C PRO A 308 -5.26 19.40 -18.74
N SER A 309 -4.55 20.46 -19.08
CA SER A 309 -5.09 21.76 -19.51
C SER A 309 -6.05 21.71 -20.71
N ASP A 310 -6.18 20.55 -21.37
CA ASP A 310 -6.99 20.31 -22.55
C ASP A 310 -8.36 19.64 -22.27
N CYS A 311 -8.69 19.30 -21.02
CA CYS A 311 -9.91 18.53 -20.69
C CYS A 311 -11.17 19.37 -20.41
N LEU A 312 -11.14 20.70 -20.56
CA LEU A 312 -12.33 21.55 -20.44
C LEU A 312 -12.46 22.44 -21.69
N PRO A 313 -13.54 22.30 -22.49
CA PRO A 313 -13.92 23.35 -23.40
C PRO A 313 -14.10 24.64 -22.59
N SER A 314 -13.51 25.73 -23.08
CA SER A 314 -13.59 27.04 -22.44
C SER A 314 -15.05 27.42 -22.18
N MET A 315 -15.53 27.19 -20.97
CA MET A 315 -16.83 27.73 -20.55
C MET A 315 -16.66 29.23 -20.35
N GLY A 316 -17.00 29.97 -21.41
CA GLY A 316 -17.47 31.35 -21.43
C GLY A 316 -16.74 32.32 -20.51
N ARG A 317 -15.65 32.91 -21.00
CA ARG A 317 -15.18 34.21 -20.50
C ARG A 317 -16.20 35.27 -20.95
N TYR A 318 -17.29 35.46 -20.19
CA TYR A 318 -18.16 36.62 -20.36
C TYR A 318 -17.32 37.87 -20.05
N ARG A 319 -16.86 38.53 -21.11
CA ARG A 319 -16.18 39.82 -21.05
C ARG A 319 -17.25 40.86 -20.82
N GLU A 320 -17.43 41.30 -19.58
CA GLU A 320 -18.16 42.54 -19.29
C GLU A 320 -17.47 43.67 -20.06
N LYS A 321 -18.19 44.23 -21.04
CA LYS A 321 -17.92 45.57 -21.54
C LYS A 321 -18.51 46.55 -20.53
N LYS A 322 -17.67 47.37 -19.92
CA LYS A 322 -18.02 48.72 -19.48
C LYS A 322 -16.98 49.68 -20.01
#